data_AF-A0A2V6WTN9-F1
#
_entry.id   AF-A0A2V6WTN9-F1
#
_cell.length_a   1.000
_cell.length_b   1.000
_cell.length_c   1.000
_cell.angle_alpha   90.00
_cell.angle_beta   90.00
_cell.angle_gamma   90.00
#
_symmetry.space_group_name_H-M   'P 1'
#
loop_
_entity.id
_entity.type
_entity.pdbx_description
1 polymer ?
#
loop_
_entity_poly.entity_id
_entity_poly.type
_entity_poly.pdbx_seq_one_letter_code
_entity_poly.pdbx_strand_id
1 'polypeptide(L)'
;MTDPTDSLAAFPRERTWLLPALRAAQQAERWLSPETLDRIAAHLRVPKSEVWGVASHYPELRLARPGRRIVRVCTGVSCRVVGGRELLAACEQRLGVRAGQTSADGAATLEELDCAFACSVAPVVEVDHALQGRVMPGDLAALLGGVGHHHAVSTPTVGVLTGAASGSPTQCLAALVRAAQRGRAATRLVVGVGSCSVAVGARETIAALRDEVARRKLPHAVGAAGCHGMCWAAPTVTVLREGSAPVVIGPVAAAEVPRLLDALSSSDALRDVSGDVMGPQHRVLLERCGLIDADDIADALRHDAYATFARALEAGAPERVIEEVRAAGLAGRGGAYFQTAVKWAGCRAAAGAPKYIVVNGEEGEPGIFKDRHLMEGDPHRLLEAVLLAAYAVGAARGVLYIHGEAELSAERVAGALAQARRCGLLGDRILGSDFSLEIEIRRGLGGFVLGEETAL
;
A
#
# COMPACT_ATOMS: atom_id res chain seq x y z
N MET A 1 -18.22 20.03 -5.42
CA MET A 1 -18.33 19.38 -4.11
C MET A 1 -19.50 18.44 -4.18
N THR A 2 -19.25 17.17 -4.48
CA THR A 2 -20.24 16.09 -4.38
C THR A 2 -20.68 15.99 -2.92
N ASP A 3 -21.97 15.83 -2.69
CA ASP A 3 -22.55 15.59 -1.39
C ASP A 3 -21.86 14.37 -0.74
N PRO A 4 -21.31 14.45 0.49
CA PRO A 4 -20.73 13.30 1.19
C PRO A 4 -21.72 12.13 1.38
N THR A 5 -23.01 12.34 1.10
CA THR A 5 -24.06 11.32 1.15
C THR A 5 -23.98 10.22 0.08
N ASP A 6 -23.17 10.36 -0.99
CA ASP A 6 -23.11 9.38 -2.08
C ASP A 6 -22.07 8.24 -1.86
N SER A 7 -21.37 8.24 -0.72
CA SER A 7 -20.37 7.19 -0.40
C SER A 7 -20.99 5.80 -0.31
N LEU A 8 -22.27 5.69 0.05
CA LEU A 8 -22.98 4.41 0.17
C LEU A 8 -23.38 3.83 -1.19
N ALA A 9 -23.63 4.66 -2.20
CA ALA A 9 -24.04 4.20 -3.53
C ALA A 9 -22.98 3.34 -4.23
N ALA A 10 -21.72 3.49 -3.84
CA ALA A 10 -20.61 2.67 -4.31
C ALA A 10 -20.67 1.20 -3.82
N PHE A 11 -21.47 0.90 -2.79
CA PHE A 11 -21.55 -0.44 -2.21
C PHE A 11 -22.80 -1.20 -2.66
N PRO A 12 -22.68 -2.49 -3.00
CA PRO A 12 -23.82 -3.39 -3.17
C PRO A 12 -24.73 -3.42 -1.94
N ARG A 13 -26.03 -3.64 -2.17
CA ARG A 13 -27.06 -3.71 -1.11
C ARG A 13 -27.08 -5.07 -0.43
N GLU A 14 -25.95 -5.45 0.16
CA GLU A 14 -25.75 -6.76 0.78
C GLU A 14 -25.03 -6.63 2.13
N ARG A 15 -25.40 -7.49 3.08
CA ARG A 15 -24.84 -7.49 4.44
C ARG A 15 -23.30 -7.59 4.47
N THR A 16 -22.70 -8.28 3.51
CA THR A 16 -21.24 -8.50 3.40
C THR A 16 -20.44 -7.20 3.24
N TRP A 17 -21.10 -6.09 2.93
CA TRP A 17 -20.48 -4.77 2.80
C TRP A 17 -20.63 -3.87 4.03
N LEU A 18 -21.14 -4.39 5.15
CA LEU A 18 -21.36 -3.61 6.37
C LEU A 18 -20.09 -2.94 6.90
N LEU A 19 -19.01 -3.70 7.10
CA LEU A 19 -17.74 -3.14 7.59
C LEU A 19 -17.13 -2.11 6.62
N PRO A 20 -16.99 -2.40 5.31
CA PRO A 20 -16.55 -1.40 4.34
C PRO A 20 -17.40 -0.12 4.32
N ALA A 21 -18.73 -0.24 4.42
CA ALA A 21 -19.63 0.90 4.41
C ALA A 21 -19.49 1.77 5.67
N LEU A 22 -19.40 1.15 6.86
CA LEU A 22 -19.14 1.85 8.12
C LEU A 22 -17.82 2.61 8.06
N ARG A 23 -16.76 1.95 7.57
CA ARG A 23 -15.45 2.56 7.40
C ARG A 23 -15.49 3.77 6.46
N ALA A 24 -16.10 3.61 5.28
CA ALA A 24 -16.20 4.68 4.28
C ALA A 24 -17.00 5.88 4.80
N ALA A 25 -18.12 5.63 5.50
CA ALA A 25 -18.92 6.67 6.13
C ALA A 25 -18.11 7.42 7.22
N GLN A 26 -17.38 6.69 8.08
CA GLN A 26 -16.51 7.32 9.05
C GLN A 26 -15.38 8.12 8.41
N GLN A 27 -14.78 7.66 7.31
CA GLN A 27 -13.75 8.45 6.61
C GLN A 27 -14.32 9.75 6.06
N ALA A 28 -15.55 9.73 5.55
CA ALA A 28 -16.22 10.91 5.02
C ALA A 28 -16.66 11.90 6.11
N GLU A 29 -17.20 11.39 7.22
CA GLU A 29 -17.83 12.21 8.27
C GLU A 29 -16.94 12.42 9.51
N ARG A 30 -15.84 11.64 9.63
CA ARG A 30 -14.89 11.53 10.76
C ARG A 30 -15.43 10.85 12.02
N TRP A 31 -16.71 10.50 12.01
CA TRP A 31 -17.43 9.73 13.03
C TRP A 31 -18.69 9.13 12.43
N LEU A 32 -19.36 8.25 13.18
CA LEU A 32 -20.61 7.63 12.79
C LEU A 32 -21.75 8.20 13.60
N SER A 33 -22.50 9.10 12.98
CA SER A 33 -23.72 9.66 13.60
C SER A 33 -24.84 8.62 13.66
N PRO A 34 -25.80 8.74 14.59
CA PRO A 34 -26.99 7.88 14.62
C PRO A 34 -27.76 7.85 13.28
N GLU A 35 -27.85 9.01 12.60
CA GLU A 35 -28.50 9.14 11.30
C GLU A 35 -27.72 8.37 10.21
N THR A 36 -26.39 8.44 10.23
CA THR A 36 -25.51 7.75 9.30
C THR A 36 -25.62 6.23 9.46
N LEU A 37 -25.66 5.73 10.71
CA LEU A 37 -25.86 4.31 10.99
C LEU A 37 -27.23 3.82 10.49
N ASP A 38 -28.27 4.62 10.69
CA ASP A 38 -29.62 4.33 10.18
C ASP A 38 -29.68 4.28 8.65
N ARG A 39 -28.96 5.20 7.97
CA ARG A 39 -28.83 5.19 6.50
C ARG A 39 -28.11 3.96 5.99
N ILE A 40 -27.03 3.53 6.66
CA ILE A 40 -26.30 2.30 6.33
C ILE A 40 -27.21 1.08 6.48
N ALA A 41 -27.95 0.98 7.58
CA ALA A 41 -28.90 -0.09 7.83
C ALA A 41 -29.96 -0.18 6.71
N ALA A 42 -30.51 0.97 6.30
CA ALA A 42 -31.49 1.05 5.23
C ALA A 42 -30.90 0.65 3.86
N HIS A 43 -29.70 1.12 3.51
CA HIS A 43 -29.06 0.84 2.23
C HIS A 43 -28.70 -0.64 2.07
N LEU A 44 -28.07 -1.23 3.09
CA LEU A 44 -27.62 -2.62 3.08
C LEU A 44 -28.72 -3.62 3.42
N ARG A 45 -29.91 -3.13 3.79
CA ARG A 45 -31.09 -3.94 4.18
C ARG A 45 -30.80 -4.87 5.36
N VAL A 46 -30.11 -4.34 6.36
CA VAL A 46 -29.79 -5.04 7.62
C VAL A 46 -30.48 -4.37 8.81
N PRO A 47 -30.82 -5.10 9.89
CA PRO A 47 -31.42 -4.50 11.07
C PRO A 47 -30.53 -3.42 11.69
N LYS A 48 -31.12 -2.31 12.14
CA LYS A 48 -30.39 -1.24 12.83
C LYS A 48 -29.59 -1.78 14.01
N SER A 49 -30.17 -2.68 14.80
CA SER A 49 -29.51 -3.31 15.95
C SER A 49 -28.21 -4.02 15.58
N GLU A 50 -28.14 -4.60 14.38
CA GLU A 50 -26.93 -5.26 13.89
C GLU A 50 -25.85 -4.24 13.50
N VAL A 51 -26.24 -3.16 12.81
CA VAL A 51 -25.32 -2.06 12.46
C VAL A 51 -24.76 -1.41 13.71
N TRP A 52 -25.61 -1.11 14.70
CA TRP A 52 -25.21 -0.58 15.99
C TRP A 52 -24.34 -1.58 16.78
N GLY A 53 -24.71 -2.86 16.77
CA GLY A 53 -23.92 -3.92 17.40
C GLY A 53 -22.50 -3.97 16.87
N VAL A 54 -22.35 -3.96 15.54
CA VAL A 54 -21.03 -3.90 14.88
C VAL A 54 -20.32 -2.59 15.21
N ALA A 55 -20.96 -1.44 15.01
CA ALA A 55 -20.34 -0.13 15.22
C ALA A 55 -19.85 0.09 16.66
N SER A 56 -20.55 -0.46 17.65
CA SER A 56 -20.16 -0.39 19.07
C SER A 56 -19.11 -1.44 19.49
N HIS A 57 -18.94 -2.50 18.70
CA HIS A 57 -17.99 -3.57 19.01
C HIS A 57 -16.55 -3.21 18.64
N TYR A 58 -16.36 -2.47 17.54
CA TYR A 58 -15.04 -2.09 17.03
C TYR A 58 -14.61 -0.72 17.58
N PRO A 59 -13.56 -0.63 18.42
CA PRO A 59 -13.06 0.64 18.95
C PRO A 59 -12.58 1.61 17.87
N GLU A 60 -12.20 1.10 16.70
CA GLU A 60 -11.79 1.88 15.55
C GLU A 60 -12.95 2.70 14.96
N LEU A 61 -14.20 2.35 15.28
CA LEU A 61 -15.41 3.07 14.88
C LEU A 61 -15.83 4.08 15.96
N ARG A 62 -15.73 5.35 15.61
CA ARG A 62 -15.98 6.50 16.46
C ARG A 62 -17.46 6.87 16.44
N LEU A 63 -18.14 6.65 17.56
CA LEU A 63 -19.54 7.04 17.76
C LEU A 63 -19.72 8.43 18.41
N ALA A 64 -18.64 9.03 18.90
CA ALA A 64 -18.64 10.38 19.48
C ALA A 64 -18.03 11.38 18.50
N ARG A 65 -18.67 12.55 18.35
CA ARG A 65 -18.18 13.57 17.42
C ARG A 65 -16.80 14.10 17.86
N PRO A 66 -15.76 14.02 17.01
CA PRO A 66 -14.45 14.57 17.32
C PRO A 66 -14.42 16.09 17.15
N GLY A 67 -13.36 16.72 17.65
CA GLY A 67 -13.02 18.10 17.38
C GLY A 67 -12.63 18.33 15.91
N ARG A 68 -12.39 19.60 15.55
CA ARG A 68 -12.01 19.98 14.19
C ARG A 68 -10.71 19.31 13.73
N ARG A 69 -9.84 18.95 14.65
CA ARG A 69 -8.57 18.26 14.43
C ARG A 69 -8.55 16.97 15.22
N ILE A 70 -8.04 15.88 14.66
CA ILE A 70 -7.79 14.64 15.39
C ILE A 70 -6.28 14.45 15.44
N VAL A 71 -5.74 14.38 16.66
CA VAL A 71 -4.33 14.15 16.92
C VAL A 71 -4.22 12.82 17.63
N ARG A 72 -3.43 11.89 17.10
CA ARG A 72 -3.26 10.56 17.68
C ARG A 72 -1.77 10.30 17.90
N VAL A 73 -1.38 9.84 19.08
CA VAL A 73 0.04 9.59 19.40
C VAL A 73 0.28 8.11 19.62
N CYS A 74 1.23 7.54 18.88
CA CYS A 74 1.59 6.13 19.02
C CYS A 74 2.38 5.88 20.31
N THR A 75 1.84 5.04 21.18
CA THR A 75 2.48 4.59 22.43
C THR A 75 2.74 3.09 22.43
N GLY A 76 2.63 2.44 21.27
CA GLY A 76 3.06 1.08 21.02
C GLY A 76 4.53 0.84 21.34
N VAL A 77 4.91 -0.43 21.43
CA VAL A 77 6.22 -0.87 21.96
C VAL A 77 7.39 -0.07 21.38
N SER A 78 7.51 0.02 20.04
CA SER A 78 8.61 0.73 19.40
C SER A 78 8.61 2.23 19.70
N CYS A 79 7.46 2.90 19.69
CA CYS A 79 7.37 4.32 20.01
C CYS A 79 7.65 4.58 21.49
N ARG A 80 7.17 3.71 22.37
CA ARG A 80 7.41 3.81 23.82
C ARG A 80 8.89 3.73 24.18
N VAL A 81 9.65 2.86 23.52
CA VAL A 81 11.10 2.73 23.73
C VAL A 81 11.86 4.02 23.39
N VAL A 82 11.36 4.81 22.43
CA VAL A 82 12.00 6.06 21.97
C VAL A 82 11.30 7.33 22.44
N GLY A 83 10.46 7.26 23.47
CA GLY A 83 9.87 8.44 24.12
C GLY A 83 8.42 8.77 23.74
N GLY A 84 7.65 7.81 23.22
CA GLY A 84 6.27 8.04 22.77
C GLY A 84 5.30 8.47 23.88
N ARG A 85 5.54 8.09 25.14
CA ARG A 85 4.69 8.51 26.28
C ARG A 85 4.96 9.96 26.67
N GLU A 86 6.23 10.35 26.65
CA GLU A 86 6.69 11.71 26.86
C GLU A 86 6.13 12.61 25.75
N LEU A 87 6.10 12.11 24.52
CA LEU A 87 5.48 12.81 23.39
C LEU A 87 3.97 12.97 23.57
N LEU A 88 3.26 11.93 24.02
CA LEU A 88 1.83 12.03 24.34
C LEU A 88 1.58 13.07 25.43
N ALA A 89 2.36 13.04 26.52
CA ALA A 89 2.26 14.02 27.60
C ALA A 89 2.53 15.45 27.11
N ALA A 90 3.48 15.65 26.19
CA ALA A 90 3.74 16.94 25.58
C ALA A 90 2.55 17.42 24.72
N CYS A 91 1.89 16.51 23.98
CA CYS A 91 0.65 16.82 23.26
C CYS A 91 -0.48 17.21 24.24
N GLU A 92 -0.65 16.48 25.35
CA GLU A 92 -1.66 16.81 26.37
C GLU A 92 -1.45 18.23 26.93
N GLN A 93 -0.21 18.59 27.27
CA GLN A 93 0.14 19.92 27.77
C GLN A 93 -0.15 21.02 26.75
N ARG A 94 0.18 20.79 25.47
CA ARG A 94 0.00 21.79 24.40
C ARG A 94 -1.46 21.97 24.00
N LEU A 95 -2.23 20.89 23.96
CA LEU A 95 -3.65 20.93 23.56
C LEU A 95 -4.59 21.24 24.74
N GLY A 96 -4.11 21.14 25.99
CA GLY A 96 -4.92 21.37 27.18
C GLY A 96 -5.98 20.30 27.43
N VAL A 97 -5.79 19.09 26.90
CA VAL A 97 -6.71 17.95 27.02
C VAL A 97 -5.94 16.66 27.32
N ARG A 98 -6.60 15.67 27.93
CA ARG A 98 -6.04 14.33 28.08
C ARG A 98 -6.29 13.47 26.85
N ALA A 99 -5.50 12.42 26.67
CA ALA A 99 -5.80 11.38 25.69
C ALA A 99 -7.24 10.82 25.89
N GLY A 100 -7.98 10.66 24.81
CA GLY A 100 -9.39 10.28 24.78
C GLY A 100 -10.37 11.45 24.92
N GLN A 101 -9.90 12.70 25.02
CA GLN A 101 -10.76 13.87 25.20
C GLN A 101 -10.73 14.81 23.99
N THR A 102 -11.79 15.62 23.90
CA THR A 102 -11.91 16.74 22.95
C THR A 102 -11.84 18.06 23.71
N SER A 103 -11.15 19.05 23.16
CA SER A 103 -11.00 20.37 23.78
C SER A 103 -12.35 21.06 23.92
N ALA A 104 -12.51 21.89 24.96
CA ALA A 104 -13.78 22.54 25.29
C ALA A 104 -14.29 23.46 24.16
N ASP A 105 -13.38 24.03 23.36
CA ASP A 105 -13.67 24.84 22.19
C ASP A 105 -13.93 24.02 20.91
N GLY A 106 -13.88 22.69 21.00
CA GLY A 106 -14.03 21.76 19.88
C GLY A 106 -12.89 21.82 18.86
N ALA A 107 -11.75 22.44 19.18
CA ALA A 107 -10.63 22.58 18.26
C ALA A 107 -9.95 21.26 17.93
N ALA A 108 -9.70 20.41 18.93
CA ALA A 108 -8.93 19.17 18.76
C ALA A 108 -9.42 18.03 19.66
N THR A 109 -9.35 16.81 19.14
CA THR A 109 -9.41 15.56 19.90
C THR A 109 -8.01 14.97 19.97
N LEU A 110 -7.58 14.57 21.17
CA LEU A 110 -6.32 13.85 21.37
C LEU A 110 -6.61 12.38 21.67
N GLU A 111 -5.97 11.47 20.96
CA GLU A 111 -6.13 10.02 21.12
C GLU A 111 -4.76 9.35 21.33
N GLU A 112 -4.76 8.27 22.10
CA GLU A 112 -3.62 7.35 22.19
C GLU A 112 -3.78 6.24 21.15
N LEU A 113 -2.69 5.86 20.50
CA LEU A 113 -2.62 4.78 19.52
C LEU A 113 -1.78 3.62 20.05
N ASP A 114 -2.34 2.42 20.00
CA ASP A 114 -1.59 1.20 20.31
C ASP A 114 -0.51 0.92 19.26
N CYS A 115 -0.80 1.16 17.97
CA CYS A 115 0.19 1.07 16.90
C CYS A 115 -0.18 2.01 15.75
N ALA A 116 0.80 2.76 15.24
CA ALA A 116 0.65 3.53 14.00
C ALA A 116 1.24 2.81 12.77
N PHE A 117 1.64 1.55 12.93
CA PHE A 117 2.27 0.70 11.91
C PHE A 117 3.50 1.33 11.21
N ALA A 118 4.08 2.40 11.74
CA ALA A 118 5.25 3.09 11.19
C ALA A 118 6.45 2.98 12.15
N CYS A 119 6.60 1.83 12.81
CA CYS A 119 7.59 1.59 13.86
C CYS A 119 9.03 1.91 13.45
N SER A 120 9.36 1.76 12.17
CA SER A 120 10.70 2.06 11.63
C SER A 120 11.07 3.55 11.62
N VAL A 121 10.10 4.44 11.83
CA VAL A 121 10.28 5.89 11.93
C VAL A 121 9.68 6.44 13.24
N ALA A 122 9.66 5.62 14.29
CA ALA A 122 9.23 6.04 15.61
C ALA A 122 10.08 7.21 16.19
N PRO A 123 9.52 8.04 17.09
CA PRO A 123 8.12 8.06 17.52
C PRO A 123 7.19 8.68 16.45
N VAL A 124 5.91 8.29 16.47
CA VAL A 124 4.93 8.63 15.43
C VAL A 124 3.74 9.37 16.02
N VAL A 125 3.33 10.44 15.33
CA VAL A 125 2.09 11.19 15.59
C VAL A 125 1.27 11.24 14.31
N GLU A 126 -0.01 10.97 14.42
CA GLU A 126 -0.98 11.17 13.34
C GLU A 126 -1.74 12.48 13.58
N VAL A 127 -1.89 13.31 12.56
CA VAL A 127 -2.78 14.48 12.59
C VAL A 127 -3.69 14.43 11.38
N ASP A 128 -5.00 14.30 11.61
CA ASP A 128 -6.03 14.15 10.57
C ASP A 128 -5.63 13.09 9.51
N HIS A 129 -5.30 11.88 9.95
CA HIS A 129 -4.85 10.76 9.09
C HIS A 129 -3.50 10.95 8.38
N ALA A 130 -2.80 12.07 8.60
CA ALA A 130 -1.43 12.24 8.14
C ALA A 130 -0.43 11.79 9.22
N LEU A 131 0.33 10.74 8.94
CA LEU A 131 1.40 10.27 9.82
C LEU A 131 2.65 11.14 9.69
N GLN A 132 3.21 11.51 10.84
CA GLN A 132 4.54 12.10 10.96
C GLN A 132 5.41 11.17 11.82
N GLY A 133 6.55 10.76 11.28
CA GLY A 133 7.57 9.98 11.98
C GLY A 133 8.73 10.84 12.46
N ARG A 134 9.54 10.28 13.35
CA ARG A 134 10.72 10.90 14.00
C ARG A 134 10.38 12.20 14.73
N VAL A 135 9.19 12.26 15.31
CA VAL A 135 8.67 13.47 15.94
C VAL A 135 9.39 13.75 17.25
N MET A 136 9.95 14.94 17.38
CA MET A 136 10.51 15.43 18.64
C MET A 136 9.53 16.41 19.31
N PRO A 137 9.58 16.58 20.64
CA PRO A 137 8.71 17.55 21.34
C PRO A 137 8.81 19.00 20.81
N GLY A 138 9.94 19.37 20.19
CA GLY A 138 10.12 20.66 19.52
C GLY A 138 9.24 20.84 18.27
N ASP A 139 8.96 19.75 17.55
CA ASP A 139 8.24 19.77 16.26
C ASP A 139 6.74 19.97 16.44
N LEU A 140 6.21 19.68 17.63
CA LEU A 140 4.77 19.71 17.94
C LEU A 140 4.12 21.07 17.65
N ALA A 141 4.86 22.18 17.72
CA ALA A 141 4.28 23.49 17.42
C ALA A 141 3.90 23.61 15.94
N ALA A 142 4.83 23.22 15.06
CA ALA A 142 4.62 23.22 13.62
C ALA A 142 3.60 22.15 13.23
N LEU A 143 3.72 20.94 13.80
CA LEU A 143 2.86 19.81 13.47
C LEU A 143 1.38 20.07 13.81
N LEU A 144 1.10 20.60 15.01
CA LEU A 144 -0.27 20.85 15.45
C LEU A 144 -0.90 22.07 14.76
N GLY A 145 -0.08 23.08 14.41
CA GLY A 145 -0.51 24.30 13.73
C GLY A 145 -0.63 24.19 12.20
N GLY A 146 0.01 23.20 11.58
CA GLY A 146 -0.01 23.01 10.13
C GLY A 146 -1.36 22.50 9.60
N VAL A 147 -1.72 22.85 8.36
CA VAL A 147 -2.89 22.26 7.69
C VAL A 147 -2.54 20.82 7.30
N GLY A 148 -3.41 19.86 7.62
CA GLY A 148 -3.19 18.46 7.24
C GLY A 148 -3.12 18.34 5.71
N HIS A 149 -1.97 17.91 5.18
CA HIS A 149 -1.79 17.76 3.75
C HIS A 149 -2.27 16.37 3.31
N HIS A 150 -3.56 16.24 2.99
CA HIS A 150 -4.06 15.14 2.17
C HIS A 150 -3.65 15.39 0.72
N HIS A 151 -2.47 14.93 0.32
CA HIS A 151 -2.08 14.95 -1.08
C HIS A 151 -2.25 13.57 -1.69
N ALA A 152 -3.33 13.43 -2.48
CA ALA A 152 -3.54 12.30 -3.37
C ALA A 152 -2.26 12.01 -4.16
N VAL A 153 -1.80 10.76 -4.14
CA VAL A 153 -0.77 10.32 -5.10
C VAL A 153 -1.39 10.49 -6.48
N SER A 154 -0.86 11.43 -7.27
CA SER A 154 -1.27 11.54 -8.66
C SER A 154 -0.82 10.27 -9.36
N THR A 155 -1.76 9.39 -9.68
CA THR A 155 -1.49 8.21 -10.51
C THR A 155 -0.91 8.73 -11.83
N PRO A 156 0.31 8.33 -12.21
CA PRO A 156 0.81 8.64 -13.54
C PRO A 156 -0.24 8.19 -14.56
N THR A 157 -0.61 9.07 -15.47
CA THR A 157 -1.46 8.71 -16.61
C THR A 157 -0.58 7.90 -17.55
N VAL A 158 -0.42 6.61 -17.28
CA VAL A 158 0.23 5.70 -18.22
C VAL A 158 -0.59 5.76 -19.50
N GLY A 159 0.04 6.15 -20.60
CA GLY A 159 -0.58 6.07 -21.92
C GLY A 159 -1.13 4.67 -22.13
N VAL A 160 -2.35 4.56 -22.65
CA VAL A 160 -3.08 3.28 -22.70
C VAL A 160 -2.23 2.21 -23.39
N LEU A 161 -1.71 1.27 -22.60
CA LEU A 161 -1.04 0.07 -23.12
C LEU A 161 -2.13 -0.91 -23.51
N THR A 162 -2.49 -0.93 -24.79
CA THR A 162 -3.35 -1.96 -25.37
C THR A 162 -2.49 -3.08 -25.94
N GLY A 163 -2.66 -4.31 -25.44
CA GLY A 163 -2.00 -5.50 -25.99
C GLY A 163 -2.57 -5.90 -27.36
N ALA A 164 -1.82 -6.73 -28.09
CA ALA A 164 -2.34 -7.36 -29.30
C ALA A 164 -3.44 -8.37 -28.93
N ALA A 165 -4.61 -8.29 -29.58
CA ALA A 165 -5.77 -9.13 -29.28
C ALA A 165 -5.64 -10.59 -29.80
N SER A 166 -4.53 -10.95 -30.44
CA SER A 166 -4.35 -12.24 -31.11
C SER A 166 -2.93 -12.78 -30.89
N GLY A 167 -2.84 -14.05 -30.47
CA GLY A 167 -1.57 -14.75 -30.26
C GLY A 167 -1.65 -15.70 -29.07
N SER A 168 -0.56 -16.44 -28.82
CA SER A 168 -0.42 -17.20 -27.57
C SER A 168 -0.23 -16.26 -26.37
N PRO A 169 -0.46 -16.70 -25.13
CA PRO A 169 -0.32 -15.85 -23.95
C PRO A 169 1.03 -15.11 -23.85
N THR A 170 2.12 -15.78 -24.21
CA THR A 170 3.46 -15.16 -24.22
C THR A 170 3.65 -14.16 -25.36
N GLN A 171 3.04 -14.38 -26.53
CA GLN A 171 3.04 -13.40 -27.63
C GLN A 171 2.26 -12.13 -27.26
N CYS A 172 1.09 -12.29 -26.62
CA CYS A 172 0.28 -11.20 -26.10
C CYS A 172 1.07 -10.36 -25.07
N LEU A 173 1.71 -11.02 -24.10
CA LEU A 173 2.56 -10.33 -23.12
C LEU A 173 3.76 -9.65 -23.78
N ALA A 174 4.43 -10.30 -24.72
CA ALA A 174 5.58 -9.71 -25.43
C ALA A 174 5.19 -8.43 -26.18
N ALA A 175 3.97 -8.32 -26.69
CA ALA A 175 3.46 -7.09 -27.29
C ALA A 175 3.33 -5.96 -26.26
N LEU A 176 2.82 -6.25 -25.06
CA LEU A 176 2.76 -5.29 -23.96
C LEU A 176 4.15 -4.83 -23.51
N VAL A 177 5.10 -5.75 -23.36
CA VAL A 177 6.49 -5.44 -23.00
C VAL A 177 7.15 -4.54 -24.05
N ARG A 178 7.00 -4.84 -25.34
CA ARG A 178 7.49 -3.97 -26.42
C ARG A 178 6.87 -2.57 -26.38
N ALA A 179 5.57 -2.49 -26.08
CA ALA A 179 4.88 -1.20 -25.96
C ALA A 179 5.40 -0.39 -24.76
N ALA A 180 5.71 -1.06 -23.65
CA ALA A 180 6.27 -0.47 -22.44
C ALA A 180 7.71 0.05 -22.64
N GLN A 181 8.53 -0.55 -23.49
CA GLN A 181 9.93 -0.15 -23.68
C GLN A 181 10.16 1.24 -24.30
N ARG A 182 9.12 1.92 -24.80
CA ARG A 182 9.25 3.22 -25.48
C ARG A 182 9.54 4.38 -24.51
N GLY A 183 10.50 5.24 -24.86
CA GLY A 183 10.66 6.59 -24.28
C GLY A 183 11.33 6.69 -22.91
N ARG A 184 12.19 5.75 -22.51
CA ARG A 184 12.88 5.81 -21.21
C ARG A 184 14.01 6.85 -21.22
N ALA A 185 14.02 7.73 -20.23
CA ALA A 185 15.12 8.67 -20.01
C ALA A 185 16.40 7.92 -19.56
N ALA A 186 17.56 8.42 -20.00
CA ALA A 186 18.87 7.82 -19.71
C ALA A 186 19.28 7.88 -18.22
N THR A 187 18.78 8.88 -17.47
CA THR A 187 18.99 8.99 -16.02
C THR A 187 17.66 9.32 -15.33
N ARG A 188 17.31 8.52 -14.31
CA ARG A 188 16.15 8.73 -13.45
C ARG A 188 16.61 8.97 -12.01
N LEU A 189 16.04 9.99 -11.38
CA LEU A 189 16.13 10.22 -9.94
C LEU A 189 14.80 9.76 -9.34
N VAL A 190 14.81 8.65 -8.61
CA VAL A 190 13.58 8.09 -8.04
C VAL A 190 13.59 8.21 -6.52
N VAL A 191 12.51 8.73 -5.96
CA VAL A 191 12.34 8.80 -4.50
C VAL A 191 11.63 7.55 -4.03
N GLY A 192 12.17 6.86 -3.03
CA GLY A 192 11.48 5.73 -2.41
C GLY A 192 10.23 6.21 -1.67
N VAL A 193 9.05 5.80 -2.14
CA VAL A 193 7.75 6.18 -1.60
C VAL A 193 7.04 4.95 -1.06
N GLY A 194 6.92 4.89 0.25
CA GLY A 194 6.03 4.04 1.04
C GLY A 194 5.57 4.79 2.29
N SER A 195 4.65 4.21 3.06
CA SER A 195 3.99 4.86 4.20
C SER A 195 4.99 5.49 5.18
N CYS A 196 6.04 4.74 5.58
CA CYS A 196 7.07 5.25 6.50
C CYS A 196 7.90 6.41 5.90
N SER A 197 8.21 6.36 4.60
CA SER A 197 9.00 7.42 3.95
C SER A 197 8.19 8.69 3.73
N VAL A 198 6.89 8.55 3.43
CA VAL A 198 5.95 9.68 3.36
C VAL A 198 5.89 10.38 4.70
N ALA A 199 5.82 9.61 5.79
CA ALA A 199 5.80 10.15 7.15
C ALA A 199 7.07 10.91 7.58
N VAL A 200 8.15 10.86 6.78
CA VAL A 200 9.40 11.60 7.05
C VAL A 200 9.80 12.53 5.89
N GLY A 201 8.87 12.88 5.01
CA GLY A 201 9.07 13.96 4.04
C GLY A 201 9.37 13.54 2.59
N ALA A 202 9.04 12.31 2.18
CA ALA A 202 9.33 11.84 0.82
C ALA A 202 8.58 12.61 -0.28
N ARG A 203 7.36 13.11 0.00
CA ARG A 203 6.54 13.86 -0.97
C ARG A 203 7.11 15.25 -1.24
N GLU A 204 7.61 15.88 -0.20
CA GLU A 204 8.29 17.16 -0.22
C GLU A 204 9.61 17.03 -0.98
N THR A 205 10.33 15.92 -0.78
CA THR A 205 11.58 15.62 -1.46
C THR A 205 11.38 15.41 -2.97
N ILE A 206 10.37 14.65 -3.40
CA ILE A 206 10.08 14.46 -4.83
C ILE A 206 9.61 15.77 -5.49
N ALA A 207 8.81 16.60 -4.79
CA ALA A 207 8.39 17.91 -5.29
C ALA A 207 9.59 18.84 -5.49
N ALA A 208 10.44 18.98 -4.47
CA ALA A 208 11.66 19.78 -4.54
C ALA A 208 12.60 19.31 -5.65
N LEU A 209 12.76 18.00 -5.86
CA LEU A 209 13.54 17.45 -6.99
C LEU A 209 12.96 17.86 -8.34
N ARG A 210 11.64 17.74 -8.54
CA ARG A 210 10.98 18.13 -9.80
C ARG A 210 11.17 19.61 -10.09
N ASP A 211 10.91 20.46 -9.09
CA ASP A 211 11.02 21.91 -9.22
C ASP A 211 12.46 22.32 -9.53
N GLU A 212 13.44 21.75 -8.82
CA GLU A 212 14.84 22.14 -8.97
C GLU A 212 15.46 21.61 -10.27
N VAL A 213 15.13 20.38 -10.69
CA VAL A 213 15.53 19.83 -12.00
C VAL A 213 14.95 20.68 -13.13
N ALA A 214 13.67 21.06 -13.06
CA ALA A 214 13.03 21.90 -14.05
C ALA A 214 13.63 23.31 -14.09
N ARG A 215 13.83 23.93 -12.92
CA ARG A 215 14.44 25.26 -12.77
C ARG A 215 15.85 25.32 -13.37
N ARG A 216 16.66 24.28 -13.15
CA ARG A 216 18.03 24.15 -13.67
C ARG A 216 18.10 23.57 -15.08
N LYS A 217 16.98 23.13 -15.67
CA LYS A 217 16.90 22.46 -16.97
C LYS A 217 17.82 21.23 -17.08
N LEU A 218 17.91 20.45 -16.00
CA LEU A 218 18.75 19.25 -15.98
C LEU A 218 18.08 18.11 -16.77
N PRO A 219 18.84 17.25 -17.47
CA PRO A 219 18.31 16.16 -18.28
C PRO A 219 17.96 14.92 -17.44
N HIS A 220 17.33 15.12 -16.29
CA HIS A 220 16.98 14.05 -15.36
C HIS A 220 15.46 13.86 -15.30
N ALA A 221 14.99 12.61 -15.41
CA ALA A 221 13.61 12.30 -15.11
C ALA A 221 13.43 12.09 -13.60
N VAL A 222 12.46 12.75 -12.99
CA VAL A 222 12.17 12.61 -11.55
C VAL A 222 10.88 11.83 -11.34
N GLY A 223 10.95 10.75 -10.57
CA GLY A 223 9.82 9.84 -10.33
C GLY A 223 9.76 9.31 -8.90
N ALA A 224 8.71 8.55 -8.63
CA ALA A 224 8.62 7.75 -7.42
C ALA A 224 9.15 6.34 -7.71
N ALA A 225 9.63 5.67 -6.68
CA ALA A 225 9.82 4.23 -6.66
C ALA A 225 9.05 3.62 -5.49
N GLY A 226 8.71 2.33 -5.60
CA GLY A 226 8.10 1.59 -4.51
C GLY A 226 8.95 1.57 -3.24
N CYS A 227 8.34 1.24 -2.11
CA CYS A 227 9.02 1.13 -0.83
C CYS A 227 10.14 0.08 -0.87
N HIS A 228 11.37 0.42 -0.50
CA HIS A 228 12.52 -0.51 -0.52
C HIS A 228 12.98 -0.98 0.86
N GLY A 229 12.33 -0.54 1.93
CA GLY A 229 12.62 -0.96 3.30
C GLY A 229 13.75 -0.19 4.01
N MET A 230 14.42 0.78 3.34
CA MET A 230 15.49 1.58 3.96
C MET A 230 14.94 2.76 4.79
N CYS A 231 14.05 2.45 5.72
CA CYS A 231 13.35 3.43 6.54
C CYS A 231 14.29 4.27 7.43
N TRP A 232 15.47 3.75 7.79
CA TRP A 232 16.49 4.51 8.55
C TRP A 232 17.10 5.65 7.72
N ALA A 233 17.21 5.46 6.41
CA ALA A 233 17.77 6.43 5.47
C ALA A 233 16.68 7.26 4.77
N ALA A 234 15.40 7.02 5.05
CA ALA A 234 14.31 7.75 4.41
C ALA A 234 14.29 9.25 4.81
N PRO A 235 13.89 10.16 3.91
CA PRO A 235 13.62 9.92 2.49
C PRO A 235 14.92 9.61 1.72
N THR A 236 14.84 8.68 0.77
CA THR A 236 15.99 8.29 -0.06
C THR A 236 15.77 8.70 -1.50
N VAL A 237 16.83 9.08 -2.19
CA VAL A 237 16.85 9.27 -3.65
C VAL A 237 17.77 8.21 -4.26
N THR A 238 17.22 7.39 -5.15
CA THR A 238 17.99 6.41 -5.92
C THR A 238 18.28 6.98 -7.30
N VAL A 239 19.56 6.98 -7.66
CA VAL A 239 20.05 7.41 -8.97
C VAL A 239 20.16 6.18 -9.86
N LEU A 240 19.32 6.14 -10.90
CA LEU A 240 19.28 5.07 -11.89
C LEU A 240 19.89 5.60 -13.19
N ARG A 241 21.03 5.01 -13.59
CA ARG A 241 21.69 5.28 -14.87
C ARG A 241 21.75 4.00 -15.68
N GLU A 242 21.53 4.10 -16.98
CA GLU A 242 21.65 2.95 -17.87
C GLU A 242 23.06 2.34 -17.79
N GLY A 243 23.14 1.02 -17.66
CA GLY A 243 24.41 0.28 -17.58
C GLY A 243 25.18 0.42 -16.25
N SER A 244 24.65 1.12 -15.24
CA SER A 244 25.30 1.30 -13.94
C SER A 244 24.47 0.69 -12.80
N ALA A 245 25.14 0.27 -11.73
CA ALA A 245 24.46 -0.13 -10.50
C ALA A 245 23.67 1.08 -9.93
N PRO A 246 22.45 0.86 -9.39
CA PRO A 246 21.72 1.89 -8.67
C PRO A 246 22.55 2.43 -7.51
N VAL A 247 22.54 3.75 -7.31
CA VAL A 247 23.16 4.39 -6.14
C VAL A 247 22.06 4.98 -5.27
N VAL A 248 21.98 4.56 -4.02
CA VAL A 248 20.96 5.02 -3.07
C VAL A 248 21.55 6.06 -2.14
N ILE A 249 20.92 7.22 -2.07
CA ILE A 249 21.37 8.35 -1.26
C ILE A 249 20.30 8.65 -0.22
N GLY A 250 20.70 8.81 1.04
CA GLY A 250 19.78 9.13 2.13
C GLY A 250 20.51 9.49 3.42
N PRO A 251 19.86 10.21 4.35
CA PRO A 251 18.58 10.89 4.16
C PRO A 251 18.72 12.12 3.26
N VAL A 252 17.71 12.36 2.42
CA VAL A 252 17.60 13.55 1.57
C VAL A 252 16.26 14.21 1.88
N ALA A 253 16.27 15.26 2.69
CA ALA A 253 15.10 16.11 2.88
C ALA A 253 14.97 17.10 1.70
N ALA A 254 13.80 17.72 1.54
CA ALA A 254 13.56 18.72 0.49
C ALA A 254 14.63 19.83 0.44
N ALA A 255 15.13 20.27 1.59
CA ALA A 255 16.19 21.30 1.69
C ALA A 255 17.56 20.84 1.18
N GLU A 256 17.85 19.53 1.15
CA GLU A 256 19.13 18.96 0.69
C GLU A 256 19.16 18.71 -0.83
N VAL A 257 18.03 18.84 -1.51
CA VAL A 257 17.91 18.60 -2.96
C VAL A 257 18.90 19.43 -3.80
N PRO A 258 19.07 20.74 -3.58
CA PRO A 258 20.05 21.53 -4.33
C PRO A 258 21.47 20.95 -4.25
N ARG A 259 21.89 20.56 -3.03
CA ARG A 259 23.22 20.00 -2.77
C ARG A 259 23.41 18.64 -3.44
N LEU A 260 22.38 17.79 -3.44
CA LEU A 260 22.40 16.52 -4.16
C LEU A 260 22.62 16.72 -5.68
N LEU A 261 21.93 17.67 -6.28
CA LEU A 261 22.06 17.96 -7.71
C LEU A 261 23.43 18.57 -8.06
N ASP A 262 24.02 19.35 -7.16
CA ASP A 262 25.39 19.84 -7.31
C ASP A 262 26.40 18.67 -7.34
N ALA A 263 26.30 17.74 -6.39
CA ALA A 263 27.15 16.55 -6.34
C ALA A 263 26.99 15.63 -7.57
N LEU A 264 25.77 15.54 -8.11
CA LEU A 264 25.50 14.81 -9.35
C LEU A 264 26.17 15.44 -10.58
N SER A 265 26.37 16.75 -10.56
CA SER A 265 26.95 17.52 -11.66
C SER A 265 28.49 17.57 -11.61
N SER A 266 29.08 17.52 -10.42
CA SER A 266 30.53 17.60 -10.20
C SER A 266 31.30 16.29 -10.44
N SER A 267 30.61 15.18 -10.77
CA SER A 267 31.19 13.83 -10.78
C SER A 267 31.77 13.40 -9.42
N ASP A 268 31.31 14.01 -8.33
CA ASP A 268 31.69 13.58 -6.98
C ASP A 268 31.17 12.16 -6.71
N ALA A 269 31.97 11.39 -5.96
CA ALA A 269 31.56 10.06 -5.53
C ALA A 269 30.34 10.17 -4.60
N LEU A 270 29.18 9.76 -5.11
CA LEU A 270 27.98 9.63 -4.30
C LEU A 270 28.16 8.46 -3.33
N ARG A 271 27.97 8.71 -2.04
CA ARG A 271 28.01 7.67 -1.02
C ARG A 271 26.71 6.87 -1.07
N ASP A 272 26.82 5.61 -1.49
CA ASP A 272 25.71 4.66 -1.40
C ASP A 272 25.47 4.26 0.06
N VAL A 273 24.25 4.50 0.56
CA VAL A 273 23.86 4.17 1.94
C VAL A 273 23.26 2.77 2.08
N SER A 274 23.06 2.07 0.97
CA SER A 274 22.48 0.72 0.98
C SER A 274 23.50 -0.36 1.35
N GLY A 275 24.79 -0.17 1.05
CA GLY A 275 25.82 -1.22 1.06
C GLY A 275 25.88 -2.07 2.33
N ASP A 276 25.97 -1.43 3.51
CA ASP A 276 26.23 -2.14 4.76
C ASP A 276 25.04 -3.00 5.24
N VAL A 277 23.81 -2.52 5.03
CA VAL A 277 22.58 -3.16 5.54
C VAL A 277 21.89 -4.01 4.48
N MET A 278 21.90 -3.55 3.23
CA MET A 278 21.20 -4.20 2.12
C MET A 278 22.11 -5.18 1.37
N GLY A 279 23.41 -4.89 1.28
CA GLY A 279 24.37 -5.72 0.54
C GLY A 279 24.39 -7.20 0.93
N PRO A 280 24.33 -7.57 2.23
CA PRO A 280 24.29 -8.97 2.65
C PRO A 280 22.96 -9.70 2.40
N GLN A 281 21.89 -9.00 1.98
CA GLN A 281 20.56 -9.60 1.86
C GLN A 281 20.35 -10.33 0.53
N HIS A 282 19.68 -11.49 0.59
CA HIS A 282 19.13 -12.14 -0.60
C HIS A 282 17.66 -11.75 -0.79
N ARG A 283 17.41 -10.72 -1.61
CA ARG A 283 16.07 -10.16 -1.80
C ARG A 283 15.36 -10.85 -2.96
N VAL A 284 14.56 -11.88 -2.67
CA VAL A 284 13.75 -12.54 -3.70
C VAL A 284 12.47 -11.76 -3.97
N LEU A 285 11.60 -11.62 -2.96
CA LEU A 285 10.29 -10.97 -3.12
C LEU A 285 10.37 -9.45 -3.33
N LEU A 286 11.43 -8.83 -2.79
CA LEU A 286 11.61 -7.39 -2.77
C LEU A 286 12.69 -6.91 -3.77
N GLU A 287 13.08 -7.73 -4.74
CA GLU A 287 14.21 -7.44 -5.63
C GLU A 287 14.02 -6.14 -6.44
N ARG A 288 12.77 -5.84 -6.84
CA ARG A 288 12.42 -4.65 -7.65
C ARG A 288 12.07 -3.43 -6.80
N CYS A 289 11.80 -3.64 -5.52
CA CYS A 289 11.38 -2.59 -4.60
C CYS A 289 12.45 -1.50 -4.46
N GLY A 290 12.08 -0.24 -4.75
CA GLY A 290 13.00 0.91 -4.80
C GLY A 290 13.63 1.20 -6.15
N LEU A 291 13.39 0.33 -7.15
CA LEU A 291 13.91 0.48 -8.51
C LEU A 291 12.79 0.79 -9.52
N ILE A 292 11.60 0.24 -9.29
CA ILE A 292 10.42 0.44 -10.14
C ILE A 292 9.46 1.44 -9.53
N ASP A 293 8.73 2.14 -10.40
CA ASP A 293 7.53 2.88 -9.99
C ASP A 293 6.40 1.88 -9.69
N ALA A 294 5.92 1.87 -8.44
CA ALA A 294 4.87 0.97 -7.99
C ALA A 294 3.50 1.29 -8.61
N ASP A 295 3.35 2.49 -9.17
CA ASP A 295 2.12 2.99 -9.78
C ASP A 295 2.13 2.90 -11.32
N ASP A 296 3.17 2.31 -11.94
CA ASP A 296 3.31 2.15 -13.40
C ASP A 296 3.53 0.68 -13.83
N ILE A 297 2.48 0.05 -14.39
CA ILE A 297 2.55 -1.29 -14.98
C ILE A 297 3.59 -1.38 -16.10
N ALA A 298 3.87 -0.30 -16.83
CA ALA A 298 4.89 -0.31 -17.86
C ALA A 298 6.27 -0.54 -17.24
N ASP A 299 6.56 0.05 -16.07
CA ASP A 299 7.81 -0.18 -15.35
C ASP A 299 7.87 -1.61 -14.80
N ALA A 300 6.75 -2.15 -14.29
CA ALA A 300 6.67 -3.55 -13.88
C ALA A 300 6.94 -4.53 -15.04
N LEU A 301 6.32 -4.31 -16.21
CA LEU A 301 6.50 -5.12 -17.42
C LEU A 301 7.94 -5.08 -17.96
N ARG A 302 8.63 -3.94 -17.84
CA ARG A 302 10.06 -3.82 -18.20
C ARG A 302 10.97 -4.65 -17.30
N HIS A 303 10.49 -5.07 -16.13
CA HIS A 303 11.21 -5.90 -15.17
C HIS A 303 10.52 -7.26 -14.99
N ASP A 304 10.04 -7.82 -16.11
CA ASP A 304 9.54 -9.18 -16.26
C ASP A 304 8.30 -9.56 -15.44
N ALA A 305 7.56 -8.59 -14.90
CA ALA A 305 6.27 -8.88 -14.28
C ALA A 305 5.33 -9.56 -15.29
N TYR A 306 4.56 -10.55 -14.81
CA TYR A 306 3.62 -11.39 -15.58
C TYR A 306 4.25 -12.42 -16.53
N ALA A 307 5.57 -12.43 -16.70
CA ALA A 307 6.25 -13.36 -17.59
C ALA A 307 6.07 -14.83 -17.16
N THR A 308 6.11 -15.10 -15.86
CA THR A 308 5.94 -16.46 -15.34
C THR A 308 4.51 -16.92 -15.50
N PHE A 309 3.55 -16.05 -15.21
CA PHE A 309 2.15 -16.35 -15.42
C PHE A 309 1.80 -16.62 -16.89
N ALA A 310 2.30 -15.82 -17.83
CA ALA A 310 2.06 -16.04 -19.26
C ALA A 310 2.60 -17.40 -19.73
N ARG A 311 3.79 -17.82 -19.27
CA ARG A 311 4.33 -19.16 -19.55
C ARG A 311 3.48 -20.28 -18.94
N ALA A 312 2.99 -20.10 -17.72
CA ALA A 312 2.14 -21.09 -17.05
C ALA A 312 0.78 -21.27 -17.76
N LEU A 313 0.20 -20.16 -18.26
CA LEU A 313 -1.00 -20.20 -19.10
C LEU A 313 -0.74 -20.91 -20.43
N GLU A 314 0.34 -20.56 -21.13
CA GLU A 314 0.68 -21.17 -22.42
C GLU A 314 0.96 -22.68 -22.31
N ALA A 315 1.58 -23.11 -21.20
CA ALA A 315 1.81 -24.52 -20.93
C ALA A 315 0.51 -25.33 -20.70
N GLY A 316 -0.60 -24.67 -20.35
CA GLY A 316 -1.91 -25.30 -20.18
C GLY A 316 -2.00 -26.35 -19.06
N ALA A 317 -1.05 -26.35 -18.11
CA ALA A 317 -0.91 -27.38 -17.07
C ALA A 317 -0.86 -26.76 -15.66
N PRO A 318 -2.01 -26.32 -15.09
CA PRO A 318 -2.05 -25.66 -13.78
C PRO A 318 -1.52 -26.52 -12.62
N GLU A 319 -1.62 -27.86 -12.71
CA GLU A 319 -1.03 -28.78 -11.72
C GLU A 319 0.49 -28.64 -11.64
N ARG A 320 1.17 -28.29 -12.74
CA ARG A 320 2.63 -28.07 -12.71
C ARG A 320 3.02 -26.92 -11.80
N VAL A 321 2.18 -25.88 -11.69
CA VAL A 321 2.42 -24.78 -10.75
C VAL A 321 2.42 -25.31 -9.31
N ILE A 322 1.49 -26.20 -8.96
CA ILE A 322 1.44 -26.83 -7.62
C ILE A 322 2.69 -27.66 -7.36
N GLU A 323 3.15 -28.43 -8.36
CA GLU A 323 4.34 -29.27 -8.22
C GLU A 323 5.64 -28.45 -8.15
N GLU A 324 5.75 -27.34 -8.88
CA GLU A 324 6.87 -26.40 -8.72
C GLU A 324 6.90 -25.77 -7.33
N VAL A 325 5.74 -25.36 -6.80
CA VAL A 325 5.62 -24.83 -5.42
C VAL A 325 5.95 -25.91 -4.38
N ARG A 326 5.58 -27.18 -4.65
CA ARG A 326 5.94 -28.33 -3.81
C ARG A 326 7.46 -28.55 -3.81
N ALA A 327 8.07 -28.56 -5.00
CA ALA A 327 9.51 -28.76 -5.16
C ALA A 327 10.32 -27.63 -4.49
N ALA A 328 9.79 -26.40 -4.48
CA ALA A 328 10.40 -25.27 -3.78
C ALA A 328 10.28 -25.34 -2.25
N GLY A 329 9.46 -26.26 -1.71
CA GLY A 329 9.26 -26.39 -0.26
C GLY A 329 8.57 -25.17 0.38
N LEU A 330 7.74 -24.45 -0.37
CA LEU A 330 7.15 -23.21 0.10
C LEU A 330 6.10 -23.45 1.20
N ALA A 331 6.39 -22.94 2.39
CA ALA A 331 5.47 -22.88 3.52
C ALA A 331 4.81 -21.50 3.66
N GLY A 332 3.62 -21.45 4.24
CA GLY A 332 2.87 -20.24 4.50
C GLY A 332 3.66 -19.23 5.35
N ARG A 333 3.69 -17.97 4.91
CA ARG A 333 4.46 -16.89 5.56
C ARG A 333 3.64 -16.00 6.51
N GLY A 334 2.39 -16.40 6.80
CA GLY A 334 1.53 -15.79 7.82
C GLY A 334 1.77 -16.30 9.25
N GLY A 335 2.76 -17.20 9.46
CA GLY A 335 3.14 -17.69 10.79
C GLY A 335 2.78 -19.16 11.08
N ALA A 336 1.78 -19.73 10.38
CA ALA A 336 1.41 -21.14 10.56
C ALA A 336 2.36 -22.14 9.86
N TYR A 337 3.15 -21.69 8.87
CA TYR A 337 4.09 -22.50 8.09
C TYR A 337 3.51 -23.80 7.46
N PHE A 338 2.19 -23.83 7.22
CA PHE A 338 1.56 -24.94 6.50
C PHE A 338 2.05 -25.01 5.05
N GLN A 339 2.16 -26.22 4.50
CA GLN A 339 2.70 -26.43 3.16
C GLN A 339 1.75 -25.89 2.08
N THR A 340 2.22 -24.91 1.32
CA THR A 340 1.40 -24.17 0.34
C THR A 340 0.85 -25.09 -0.73
N ALA A 341 1.69 -25.98 -1.28
CA ALA A 341 1.28 -26.94 -2.30
C ALA A 341 0.20 -27.92 -1.80
N VAL A 342 0.23 -28.31 -0.52
CA VAL A 342 -0.81 -29.18 0.07
C VAL A 342 -2.14 -28.44 0.14
N LYS A 343 -2.15 -27.19 0.60
CA LYS A 343 -3.37 -26.35 0.65
C LYS A 343 -3.95 -26.15 -0.76
N TRP A 344 -3.09 -25.87 -1.74
CA TRP A 344 -3.50 -25.66 -3.14
C TRP A 344 -4.02 -26.94 -3.80
N ALA A 345 -3.34 -28.08 -3.60
CA ALA A 345 -3.80 -29.36 -4.13
C ALA A 345 -5.17 -29.76 -3.55
N GLY A 346 -5.36 -29.56 -2.24
CA GLY A 346 -6.65 -29.80 -1.58
C GLY A 346 -7.77 -28.93 -2.17
N CYS A 347 -7.52 -27.63 -2.34
CA CYS A 347 -8.48 -26.72 -2.97
C CYS A 347 -8.79 -27.14 -4.42
N ARG A 348 -7.77 -27.50 -5.21
CA ARG A 348 -7.98 -27.95 -6.60
C ARG A 348 -8.79 -29.24 -6.69
N ALA A 349 -8.55 -30.21 -5.80
CA ALA A 349 -9.26 -31.49 -5.78
C ALA A 349 -10.70 -31.37 -5.23
N ALA A 350 -10.98 -30.38 -4.39
CA ALA A 350 -12.31 -30.18 -3.81
C ALA A 350 -13.38 -29.97 -4.89
N ALA A 351 -14.54 -30.61 -4.70
CA ALA A 351 -15.70 -30.39 -5.54
C ALA A 351 -16.36 -29.04 -5.23
N GLY A 352 -17.06 -28.47 -6.22
CA GLY A 352 -17.78 -27.21 -6.09
C GLY A 352 -17.12 -26.05 -6.82
N ALA A 353 -17.97 -25.15 -7.31
CA ALA A 353 -17.60 -23.92 -8.00
C ALA A 353 -18.60 -22.81 -7.62
N PRO A 354 -18.20 -21.52 -7.69
CA PRO A 354 -16.84 -21.04 -8.00
C PRO A 354 -15.86 -21.26 -6.84
N LYS A 355 -14.58 -21.47 -7.16
CA LYS A 355 -13.49 -21.46 -6.17
C LYS A 355 -12.94 -20.04 -6.01
N TYR A 356 -12.48 -19.74 -4.80
CA TYR A 356 -11.95 -18.43 -4.43
C TYR A 356 -10.47 -18.52 -4.06
N ILE A 357 -9.72 -17.48 -4.42
CA ILE A 357 -8.43 -17.17 -3.80
C ILE A 357 -8.63 -15.99 -2.83
N VAL A 358 -8.27 -16.16 -1.57
CA VAL A 358 -8.32 -15.09 -0.58
C VAL A 358 -6.90 -14.74 -0.19
N VAL A 359 -6.52 -13.48 -0.43
CA VAL A 359 -5.22 -12.94 -0.04
C VAL A 359 -5.44 -12.17 1.26
N ASN A 360 -4.84 -12.68 2.32
CA ASN A 360 -4.84 -12.03 3.61
C ASN A 360 -3.70 -10.98 3.62
N GLY A 361 -4.09 -9.71 3.53
CA GLY A 361 -3.26 -8.53 3.77
C GLY A 361 -3.70 -7.76 5.01
N GLU A 362 -4.38 -8.41 5.95
CA GLU A 362 -4.67 -7.89 7.29
C GLU A 362 -3.43 -8.04 8.18
N GLU A 363 -2.40 -7.25 7.89
CA GLU A 363 -1.16 -7.21 8.67
C GLU A 363 -1.37 -6.41 9.96
N GLY A 364 -1.94 -7.06 10.98
CA GLY A 364 -2.35 -6.45 12.25
C GLY A 364 -1.32 -6.53 13.38
N GLU A 365 -0.23 -7.29 13.23
CA GLU A 365 0.79 -7.47 14.27
C GLU A 365 1.64 -6.20 14.47
N PRO A 366 1.72 -5.66 15.71
CA PRO A 366 2.58 -4.53 15.99
C PRO A 366 4.05 -4.79 15.62
N GLY A 367 4.62 -3.90 14.81
CA GLY A 367 6.01 -3.99 14.36
C GLY A 367 6.24 -4.86 13.13
N ILE A 368 5.19 -5.47 12.55
CA ILE A 368 5.27 -6.20 11.29
C ILE A 368 4.72 -5.30 10.16
N PHE A 369 5.46 -5.23 9.05
CA PHE A 369 5.12 -4.41 7.88
C PHE A 369 5.67 -5.00 6.57
N LYS A 370 5.84 -6.33 6.53
CA LYS A 370 6.40 -7.08 5.40
C LYS A 370 5.43 -7.13 4.22
N ASP A 371 4.14 -7.27 4.46
CA ASP A 371 3.12 -7.41 3.42
C ASP A 371 2.82 -6.03 2.83
N ARG A 372 2.77 -5.01 3.69
CA ARG A 372 2.76 -3.61 3.25
C ARG A 372 3.93 -3.27 2.34
N HIS A 373 5.14 -3.74 2.64
CA HIS A 373 6.30 -3.52 1.75
C HIS A 373 6.11 -4.13 0.36
N LEU A 374 5.39 -5.25 0.23
CA LEU A 374 5.08 -5.85 -1.08
C LEU A 374 3.99 -5.07 -1.81
N MET A 375 2.89 -4.75 -1.12
CA MET A 375 1.77 -4.01 -1.72
C MET A 375 2.17 -2.59 -2.13
N GLU A 376 3.00 -1.93 -1.33
CA GLU A 376 3.51 -0.60 -1.64
C GLU A 376 4.73 -0.63 -2.56
N GLY A 377 5.55 -1.68 -2.51
CA GLY A 377 6.80 -1.76 -3.26
C GLY A 377 6.62 -2.23 -4.69
N ASP A 378 5.80 -3.27 -4.90
CA ASP A 378 5.61 -3.94 -6.18
C ASP A 378 4.25 -4.66 -6.22
N PRO A 379 3.14 -3.92 -6.35
CA PRO A 379 1.80 -4.49 -6.36
C PRO A 379 1.55 -5.43 -7.57
N HIS A 380 2.26 -5.23 -8.68
CA HIS A 380 2.16 -6.09 -9.85
C HIS A 380 2.79 -7.47 -9.63
N ARG A 381 3.86 -7.57 -8.82
CA ARG A 381 4.38 -8.88 -8.37
C ARG A 381 3.36 -9.66 -7.56
N LEU A 382 2.70 -8.98 -6.61
CA LEU A 382 1.65 -9.59 -5.81
C LEU A 382 0.53 -10.10 -6.73
N LEU A 383 0.09 -9.29 -7.68
CA LEU A 383 -0.96 -9.66 -8.61
C LEU A 383 -0.56 -10.86 -9.51
N GLU A 384 0.66 -10.92 -10.02
CA GLU A 384 1.16 -12.10 -10.76
C GLU A 384 1.12 -13.37 -9.88
N ALA A 385 1.52 -13.28 -8.62
CA ALA A 385 1.47 -14.40 -7.68
C ALA A 385 0.03 -14.86 -7.41
N VAL A 386 -0.92 -13.92 -7.28
CA VAL A 386 -2.36 -14.22 -7.11
C VAL A 386 -2.92 -14.92 -8.35
N LEU A 387 -2.56 -14.46 -9.54
CA LEU A 387 -2.96 -15.07 -10.80
C LEU A 387 -2.44 -16.51 -10.94
N LEU A 388 -1.17 -16.74 -10.62
CA LEU A 388 -0.57 -18.07 -10.60
C LEU A 388 -1.27 -19.00 -9.61
N ALA A 389 -1.54 -18.52 -8.38
CA ALA A 389 -2.24 -19.28 -7.36
C ALA A 389 -3.67 -19.62 -7.78
N ALA A 390 -4.41 -18.64 -8.30
CA ALA A 390 -5.77 -18.82 -8.78
C ALA A 390 -5.84 -19.80 -9.96
N TYR A 391 -4.92 -19.71 -10.91
CA TYR A 391 -4.81 -20.65 -12.03
C TYR A 391 -4.52 -22.06 -11.54
N ALA A 392 -3.56 -22.21 -10.62
CA ALA A 392 -3.20 -23.49 -10.03
C ALA A 392 -4.42 -24.17 -9.36
N VAL A 393 -5.19 -23.44 -8.55
CA VAL A 393 -6.33 -24.02 -7.82
C VAL A 393 -7.64 -24.07 -8.62
N GLY A 394 -7.70 -23.40 -9.77
CA GLY A 394 -8.92 -23.26 -10.57
C GLY A 394 -9.92 -22.27 -9.98
N ALA A 395 -9.44 -21.19 -9.35
CA ALA A 395 -10.28 -20.11 -8.84
C ALA A 395 -10.68 -19.13 -9.95
N ALA A 396 -11.95 -18.74 -9.95
CA ALA A 396 -12.51 -17.72 -10.86
C ALA A 396 -12.81 -16.39 -10.15
N ARG A 397 -12.67 -16.37 -8.82
CA ARG A 397 -12.90 -15.23 -7.96
C ARG A 397 -11.73 -15.06 -6.99
N GLY A 398 -11.36 -13.83 -6.71
CA GLY A 398 -10.31 -13.46 -5.78
C GLY A 398 -10.75 -12.32 -4.88
N VAL A 399 -10.32 -12.37 -3.63
CA VAL A 399 -10.50 -11.28 -2.66
C VAL A 399 -9.13 -10.92 -2.11
N LEU A 400 -8.72 -9.66 -2.27
CA LEU A 400 -7.62 -9.10 -1.50
C LEU A 400 -8.21 -8.36 -0.31
N TYR A 401 -8.04 -8.94 0.88
CA TYR A 401 -8.45 -8.31 2.13
C TYR A 401 -7.28 -7.51 2.68
N ILE A 402 -7.38 -6.18 2.71
CA ILE A 402 -6.27 -5.28 3.07
C ILE A 402 -6.60 -4.57 4.38
N HIS A 403 -5.61 -4.47 5.26
CA HIS A 403 -5.70 -3.76 6.54
C HIS A 403 -6.33 -2.37 6.40
N GLY A 404 -7.25 -2.06 7.32
CA GLY A 404 -8.06 -0.84 7.30
C GLY A 404 -7.23 0.45 7.28
N GLU A 405 -6.09 0.45 7.96
CA GLU A 405 -5.17 1.60 8.06
C GLU A 405 -4.09 1.62 6.95
N ALA A 406 -3.97 0.56 6.13
CA ALA A 406 -2.97 0.47 5.07
C ALA A 406 -3.43 1.18 3.78
N GLU A 407 -3.68 2.50 3.86
CA GLU A 407 -4.28 3.27 2.77
C GLU A 407 -3.47 3.24 1.47
N LEU A 408 -2.16 3.52 1.54
CA LEU A 408 -1.29 3.49 0.36
C LEU A 408 -1.22 2.11 -0.29
N SER A 409 -1.27 1.04 0.50
CA SER A 409 -1.34 -0.33 -0.03
C SER A 409 -2.63 -0.56 -0.80
N ALA A 410 -3.77 -0.18 -0.23
CA ALA A 410 -5.07 -0.31 -0.90
C ALA A 410 -5.13 0.51 -2.20
N GLU A 411 -4.62 1.74 -2.19
CA GLU A 411 -4.55 2.60 -3.37
C GLU A 411 -3.69 1.99 -4.48
N ARG A 412 -2.47 1.53 -4.15
CA ARG A 412 -1.55 0.93 -5.12
C ARG A 412 -2.06 -0.38 -5.71
N VAL A 413 -2.62 -1.24 -4.86
CA VAL A 413 -3.23 -2.49 -5.32
C VAL A 413 -4.45 -2.18 -6.20
N ALA A 414 -5.31 -1.23 -5.84
CA ALA A 414 -6.44 -0.82 -6.67
C ALA A 414 -5.98 -0.28 -8.03
N GLY A 415 -4.93 0.56 -8.04
CA GLY A 415 -4.28 1.07 -9.24
C GLY A 415 -3.75 -0.06 -10.12
N ALA A 416 -3.02 -1.01 -9.54
CA ALA A 416 -2.46 -2.17 -10.23
C ALA A 416 -3.54 -3.08 -10.83
N LEU A 417 -4.64 -3.35 -10.10
CA LEU A 417 -5.78 -4.11 -10.61
C LEU A 417 -6.43 -3.40 -11.80
N ALA A 418 -6.64 -2.08 -11.72
CA ALA A 418 -7.21 -1.31 -12.82
C ALA A 418 -6.31 -1.31 -14.05
N GLN A 419 -4.99 -1.19 -13.86
CA GLN A 419 -3.99 -1.26 -14.93
C GLN A 419 -3.94 -2.65 -15.58
N ALA A 420 -3.93 -3.71 -14.77
CA ALA A 420 -3.92 -5.08 -15.25
C ALA A 420 -5.18 -5.42 -16.07
N ARG A 421 -6.37 -4.98 -15.62
CA ARG A 421 -7.62 -5.13 -16.39
C ARG A 421 -7.52 -4.46 -17.76
N ARG A 422 -7.05 -3.20 -17.81
CA ARG A 422 -6.89 -2.47 -19.09
C ARG A 422 -5.91 -3.17 -20.04
N CYS A 423 -4.89 -3.84 -19.51
CA CYS A 423 -3.91 -4.57 -20.30
C CYS A 423 -4.32 -6.01 -20.66
N GLY A 424 -5.51 -6.48 -20.25
CA GLY A 424 -5.94 -7.86 -20.45
C GLY A 424 -5.13 -8.89 -19.63
N LEU A 425 -4.53 -8.45 -18.52
CA LEU A 425 -3.77 -9.26 -17.56
C LEU A 425 -4.62 -9.71 -16.35
N LEU A 426 -5.87 -9.23 -16.27
CA LEU A 426 -6.86 -9.59 -15.25
C LEU A 426 -8.27 -9.46 -15.87
N GLY A 427 -9.25 -10.22 -15.37
CA GLY A 427 -10.62 -10.24 -15.85
C GLY A 427 -10.91 -11.45 -16.73
N ASP A 428 -11.70 -11.25 -17.79
CA ASP A 428 -12.10 -12.31 -18.71
C ASP A 428 -10.97 -12.67 -19.69
N ARG A 429 -10.81 -13.98 -19.93
CA ARG A 429 -9.94 -14.56 -20.97
C ARG A 429 -8.54 -13.94 -20.99
N ILE A 430 -7.87 -14.02 -19.85
CA ILE A 430 -6.60 -13.32 -19.59
C ILE A 430 -5.56 -13.74 -20.63
N LEU A 431 -4.91 -12.74 -21.26
CA LEU A 431 -3.97 -12.91 -22.36
C LEU A 431 -4.50 -13.75 -23.55
N GLY A 432 -5.83 -13.75 -23.76
CA GLY A 432 -6.50 -14.51 -24.81
C GLY A 432 -6.74 -15.99 -24.48
N SER A 433 -6.36 -16.43 -23.27
CA SER A 433 -6.57 -17.81 -22.80
C SER A 433 -8.04 -18.08 -22.40
N ASP A 434 -8.32 -19.32 -21.97
CA ASP A 434 -9.61 -19.70 -21.40
C ASP A 434 -9.71 -19.41 -19.89
N PHE A 435 -8.62 -18.97 -19.26
CA PHE A 435 -8.60 -18.65 -17.84
C PHE A 435 -9.09 -17.22 -17.59
N SER A 436 -9.97 -17.07 -16.61
CA SER A 436 -10.53 -15.78 -16.19
C SER A 436 -10.47 -15.66 -14.67
N LEU A 437 -10.19 -14.47 -14.16
CA LEU A 437 -10.16 -14.21 -12.72
C LEU A 437 -10.68 -12.80 -12.46
N GLU A 438 -11.72 -12.71 -11.65
CA GLU A 438 -12.16 -11.45 -11.08
C GLU A 438 -11.63 -11.28 -9.67
N ILE A 439 -11.13 -10.08 -9.37
CA ILE A 439 -10.58 -9.74 -8.07
C ILE A 439 -11.27 -8.49 -7.51
N GLU A 440 -11.73 -8.57 -6.27
CA GLU A 440 -12.18 -7.43 -5.49
C GLU A 440 -11.25 -7.14 -4.31
N ILE A 441 -11.21 -5.88 -3.88
CA ILE A 441 -10.55 -5.46 -2.65
C ILE A 441 -11.60 -5.34 -1.56
N ARG A 442 -11.35 -5.98 -0.42
CA ARG A 442 -12.08 -5.77 0.83
C ARG A 442 -11.14 -5.09 1.82
N ARG A 443 -11.69 -4.22 2.66
CA ARG A 443 -10.92 -3.50 3.69
C ARG A 443 -11.52 -3.74 5.04
N GLY A 444 -10.68 -4.17 5.99
CA GLY A 444 -11.05 -4.28 7.40
C GLY A 444 -11.14 -2.92 8.08
N LEU A 445 -11.53 -2.91 9.35
CA LEU A 445 -11.46 -1.73 10.21
C LEU A 445 -10.07 -1.51 10.83
N GLY A 446 -9.18 -2.50 10.65
CA GLY A 446 -7.98 -2.68 11.47
C GLY A 446 -8.29 -3.59 12.66
N GLY A 447 -7.26 -4.27 13.17
CA GLY A 447 -7.37 -5.11 14.37
C GLY A 447 -6.79 -6.51 14.20
N PHE A 448 -6.04 -6.95 15.22
CA PHE A 448 -5.26 -8.20 15.20
C PHE A 448 -6.09 -9.46 14.92
N VAL A 449 -7.32 -9.56 15.45
CA VAL A 449 -8.16 -10.77 15.34
C VAL A 449 -8.63 -11.02 13.91
N LEU A 450 -8.75 -9.97 13.08
CA LEU A 450 -9.25 -10.08 11.71
C LEU A 450 -8.23 -10.76 10.76
N GLY A 451 -7.02 -11.04 11.22
CA GLY A 451 -6.01 -11.79 10.46
C GLY A 451 -6.18 -13.32 10.53
N GLU A 452 -7.05 -13.84 11.41
CA GLU A 452 -7.33 -15.28 11.53
C GLU A 452 -8.19 -15.78 10.36
N GLU A 453 -7.92 -16.97 9.81
CA GLU A 453 -8.46 -17.38 8.51
C GLU A 453 -9.98 -17.63 8.49
N THR A 454 -10.61 -17.86 9.64
CA THR A 454 -12.08 -18.01 9.77
C THR A 454 -12.77 -16.72 10.17
N ALA A 455 -12.05 -15.82 10.84
CA ALA A 455 -12.55 -14.49 11.21
C ALA A 455 -12.55 -13.51 10.01
N LEU A 456 -11.57 -13.65 9.11
CA LEU A 456 -11.46 -12.94 7.83
C LEU A 456 -12.50 -13.43 6.82
#